data_AF-A0A2N7MIX7-F1
#
_entry.id   AF-A0A2N7MIX7-F1
#
_cell.length_a   1.000
_cell.length_b   1.000
_cell.length_c   1.000
_cell.angle_alpha   90.00
_cell.angle_beta   90.00
_cell.angle_gamma   90.00
#
_symmetry.space_group_name_H-M   'P 1'
#
loop_
_entity.id
_entity.type
_entity.pdbx_description
1 polymer ?
#
loop_
_entity_poly.entity_id
_entity_poly.type
_entity_poly.pdbx_seq_one_letter_code
_entity_poly.pdbx_strand_id
1 'polypeptide(L)' 'MKLSIFLARRLNIDSVFLSDCVSIVQEEYSFMTTAYFAKRLAEYINVDAECIQKELIEYCRVSLVRALVSSIV' A
#
# COMPACT_ATOMS: atom_id res chain seq x y z
N MET A 1 7.82 7.35 -4.21
CA MET A 1 7.36 6.12 -4.91
C MET A 1 5.88 6.00 -4.63
N LYS A 2 5.02 5.64 -5.60
CA LYS A 2 3.58 5.46 -5.33
C LYS A 2 3.34 4.12 -4.60
N LEU A 3 2.36 4.08 -3.70
CA LEU A 3 2.01 2.88 -2.91
C LEU A 3 1.67 1.68 -3.81
N SER A 4 0.84 1.89 -4.84
CA SER A 4 0.45 0.85 -5.79
C SER A 4 1.65 0.22 -6.49
N ILE A 5 2.65 1.01 -6.90
CA ILE A 5 3.88 0.50 -7.52
C ILE A 5 4.71 -0.34 -6.54
N PHE A 6 4.77 0.07 -5.28
CA PHE A 6 5.50 -0.68 -4.26
C PHE A 6 4.86 -2.04 -4.00
N LEU A 7 3.55 -2.06 -3.74
CA LEU A 7 2.82 -3.28 -3.47
C LEU A 7 2.80 -4.22 -4.68
N ALA A 8 2.69 -3.70 -5.90
CA ALA A 8 2.69 -4.50 -7.14
C ALA A 8 3.97 -5.33 -7.27
N ARG A 9 5.12 -4.71 -6.96
CA ARG A 9 6.42 -5.40 -6.98
C ARG A 9 6.56 -6.43 -5.86
N ARG A 10 6.03 -6.13 -4.67
CA ARG A 10 6.21 -6.97 -3.47
C ARG A 10 5.28 -8.18 -3.47
N LEU A 11 4.06 -8.00 -3.98
CA LEU A 11 3.03 -9.03 -4.05
C LEU A 11 3.00 -9.74 -5.42
N ASN A 12 3.85 -9.33 -6.37
CA ASN A 12 3.90 -9.85 -7.73
C ASN A 12 2.54 -9.78 -8.46
N ILE A 13 1.92 -8.59 -8.41
CA ILE A 13 0.62 -8.29 -9.03
C ILE A 13 0.82 -7.21 -10.09
N ASP A 14 -0.02 -7.23 -11.13
CA ASP A 14 -0.01 -6.17 -12.14
C ASP A 14 -0.23 -4.78 -11.51
N SER A 15 0.61 -3.83 -11.91
CA SER A 15 0.64 -2.50 -11.30
C SER A 15 -0.53 -1.61 -11.69
N VAL A 16 -1.14 -1.82 -12.86
CA VAL A 16 -2.31 -1.05 -13.30
C VAL A 16 -3.52 -1.51 -12.50
N PHE A 17 -3.77 -2.82 -12.49
CA PHE A 17 -4.84 -3.44 -11.70
C PHE A 17 -4.75 -3.04 -10.22
N LEU A 18 -3.56 -3.13 -9.62
CA LEU A 18 -3.39 -2.78 -8.22
C LEU A 18 -3.60 -1.28 -7.95
N SER A 19 -3.27 -0.42 -8.92
CA SER A 19 -3.55 1.02 -8.80
C SER A 19 -5.05 1.30 -8.77
N ASP A 20 -5.84 0.58 -9.55
CA ASP A 20 -7.29 0.71 -9.58
C ASP A 20 -7.89 0.23 -8.26
N CYS A 21 -7.49 -0.94 -7.77
CA CYS A 21 -7.96 -1.47 -6.47
C CYS A 21 -7.61 -0.54 -5.30
N VAL A 22 -6.39 0.01 -5.27
CA VAL A 22 -5.99 0.97 -4.23
C VAL A 22 -6.85 2.23 -4.29
N SER A 23 -7.17 2.72 -5.49
CA SER A 23 -8.00 3.92 -5.66
C SER A 23 -9.42 3.68 -5.13
N ILE A 24 -10.01 2.54 -5.47
CA ILE A 24 -11.35 2.14 -4.97
C ILE A 24 -11.37 2.13 -3.43
N VAL A 25 -10.40 1.48 -2.79
CA VAL A 25 -10.36 1.40 -1.32
C VAL A 25 -10.15 2.79 -0.69
N GLN A 26 -9.35 3.67 -1.31
CA GLN A 26 -9.13 5.03 -0.81
C GLN A 26 -10.35 5.93 -0.94
N GLU A 27 -11.19 5.72 -1.97
CA GLU A 27 -12.43 6.45 -2.15
C GLU A 27 -13.50 6.09 -1.11
N GLU A 28 -13.48 4.85 -0.59
CA GLU A 28 -14.43 4.42 0.44
C GLU A 28 -14.29 5.22 1.75
N TYR A 29 -13.06 5.54 2.18
CA TYR A 29 -12.82 6.27 3.43
C TYR A 29 -11.54 7.12 3.41
N SER A 30 -11.67 8.41 3.72
CA SER A 30 -10.55 9.37 3.76
C SER A 30 -9.53 9.09 4.88
N PHE A 31 -9.97 8.45 5.97
CA PHE A 31 -9.12 8.09 7.12
C PHE A 31 -9.43 6.66 7.54
N MET A 32 -8.47 5.76 7.30
CA MET A 32 -8.57 4.37 7.73
C MET A 32 -7.24 3.85 8.27
N THR A 33 -7.33 2.87 9.16
CA THR A 33 -6.15 2.18 9.68
C THR A 33 -5.53 1.30 8.59
N THR A 34 -4.23 1.03 8.70
CA THR A 34 -3.53 0.10 7.79
C THR A 34 -4.15 -1.29 7.79
N ALA A 35 -4.63 -1.76 8.95
CA ALA A 35 -5.32 -3.04 9.08
C ALA A 35 -6.63 -3.08 8.29
N TYR A 36 -7.44 -2.02 8.38
CA TYR A 36 -8.69 -1.94 7.63
C TYR A 36 -8.44 -1.84 6.12
N PHE A 37 -7.50 -0.98 5.71
CA PHE A 37 -7.08 -0.87 4.31
C PHE A 37 -6.63 -2.23 3.75
N ALA A 38 -5.77 -2.94 4.49
CA ALA A 38 -5.26 -4.25 4.07
C ALA A 38 -6.39 -5.28 3.93
N LYS A 39 -7.34 -5.29 4.86
CA LYS A 39 -8.51 -6.18 4.80
C LYS A 39 -9.37 -5.91 3.56
N ARG A 40 -9.67 -4.65 3.26
CA ARG A 40 -10.46 -4.29 2.07
C ARG A 40 -9.71 -4.62 0.78
N LEU A 41 -8.42 -4.29 0.72
CA LEU A 41 -7.62 -4.59 -0.46
C LEU A 41 -7.49 -6.10 -0.72
N ALA A 42 -7.36 -6.91 0.34
CA ALA A 42 -7.32 -8.37 0.27
C ALA A 42 -8.53 -8.97 -0.46
N GLU A 43 -9.72 -8.40 -0.28
CA GLU A 43 -10.96 -8.83 -0.93
C GLU A 43 -10.91 -8.66 -2.47
N TYR A 44 -10.14 -7.68 -2.97
CA TYR A 44 -10.01 -7.43 -4.41
C TYR A 44 -8.89 -8.24 -5.06
N ILE A 45 -7.75 -8.37 -4.37
CA ILE A 45 -6.53 -8.91 -4.99
C ILE A 45 -6.23 -10.36 -4.59
N ASN A 46 -7.09 -10.96 -3.76
CA ASN A 46 -6.99 -12.34 -3.28
C ASN A 46 -5.61 -12.66 -2.65
N VAL A 47 -5.11 -11.73 -1.84
CA VAL A 47 -3.90 -11.88 -1.03
C VAL A 47 -4.28 -11.76 0.43
N ASP A 48 -3.60 -12.52 1.28
CA ASP A 48 -3.79 -12.46 2.72
C ASP A 48 -3.60 -11.03 3.27
N ALA A 49 -4.55 -10.60 4.12
CA ALA A 49 -4.57 -9.24 4.66
C ALA A 49 -3.37 -8.95 5.57
N GLU A 50 -2.87 -9.95 6.31
CA GLU A 50 -1.69 -9.80 7.16
C GLU A 50 -0.43 -9.55 6.31
N CYS A 51 -0.32 -10.25 5.16
CA CYS A 51 0.75 -10.02 4.19
C CYS A 51 0.73 -8.59 3.64
N ILE A 52 -0.44 -8.11 3.22
CA ILE A 52 -0.62 -6.73 2.73
C ILE A 52 -0.27 -5.72 3.83
N GLN A 53 -0.76 -5.93 5.05
CA GLN A 53 -0.52 -5.04 6.17
C GLN A 53 0.98 -4.91 6.49
N LYS A 54 1.72 -6.02 6.47
CA LYS A 54 3.17 -6.03 6.66
C LYS A 54 3.88 -5.16 5.61
N GLU A 55 3.49 -5.28 4.35
CA GLU A 55 4.07 -4.49 3.26
C GLU A 55 3.68 -3.01 3.34
N LEU A 56 2.48 -2.67 3.83
CA LEU A 56 2.10 -1.28 4.10
C LEU A 56 2.97 -0.64 5.18
N ILE A 57 3.26 -1.36 6.26
CA ILE A 57 4.15 -0.89 7.33
C ILE A 57 5.56 -0.66 6.76
N GLU A 58 6.06 -1.57 5.94
CA GLU A 58 7.37 -1.42 5.30
C GLU A 58 7.41 -0.23 4.35
N TYR A 59 6.35 -0.02 3.57
CA TYR A 59 6.23 1.16 2.70
C TYR A 59 6.29 2.46 3.50
N CYS A 60 5.58 2.55 4.63
CA CYS A 60 5.64 3.69 5.53
C CYS A 60 7.06 3.92 6.05
N ARG A 61 7.75 2.85 6.48
CA ARG A 61 9.14 2.91 6.96
C ARG A 61 10.09 3.46 5.90
N VAL A 62 10.05 2.90 4.69
CA VAL A 62 10.90 3.34 3.56
C VAL A 62 10.58 4.78 3.17
N SER A 63 9.30 5.16 3.16
CA SER A 63 8.87 6.52 2.81
C SER A 63 9.33 7.56 3.84
N LEU A 64 9.26 7.22 5.13
CA LEU A 64 9.76 8.06 6.23
C LEU A 64 11.28 8.25 6.15
N VAL A 65 12.04 7.18 5.97
CA VAL A 65 13.50 7.26 5.81
C VAL A 65 13.87 8.13 4.62
N ARG A 66 13.19 7.95 3.48
CA ARG A 66 13.44 8.76 2.29
C ARG A 66 13.12 10.24 2.51
N ALA A 67 12.01 10.55 3.18
CA ALA A 67 11.64 11.92 3.51
C ALA A 67 12.71 12.56 4.41
N LEU A 68 13.18 11.85 5.44
CA LEU A 68 14.25 12.33 6.32
C LEU A 68 15.56 12.61 5.58
N VAL A 69 16.01 11.69 4.73
CA VAL A 69 17.22 11.88 3.92
C VAL A 69 17.08 13.06 2.96
N SER A 70 15.91 13.23 2.35
CA SER A 70 15.64 14.35 1.42
C SER A 70 15.55 15.71 2.12
N SER A 71 15.34 15.74 3.43
CA SER A 71 15.31 16.98 4.23
C SER A 71 16.68 17.40 4.76
N ILE A 72 17.70 16.54 4.62
CA ILE A 72 19.07 16.78 5.10
C ILE A 72 19.99 17.27 3.97
N VAL A 73 19.59 17.08 2.71
CA VAL A 73 20.27 17.55 1.49
C VAL A 73 19.60 18.82 0.98
#